data_AF-A0A6P5RK34-F1
#
_entry.id   AF-A0A6P5RK34-F1
#
_cell.length_a   1.000
_cell.length_b   1.000
_cell.length_c   1.000
_cell.angle_alpha   90.00
_cell.angle_beta   90.00
_cell.angle_gamma   90.00
#
_symmetry.space_group_name_H-M   'P 1'
#
loop_
_entity.id
_entity.type
_entity.pdbx_description
1 polymer ?
#
loop_
_entity_poly.entity_id
_entity_poly.type
_entity_poly.pdbx_seq_one_letter_code
_entity_poly.pdbx_strand_id
1 'polypeptide(L)'
;MAKLISAKITQQPSDKPALRLKILFNLYNLLENPYSRFFVYLSALNLAINGKVTEHVIPSFKKIESFLKEWNIGVSDQRQLFLTISNVLREHKSLAKESFKFLSKYLATFSGEDAYILNEAKEEAVRTIVEFVKAPDLFQVL
;
A
#
# COMPACT_ATOMS: atom_id res chain seq x y z
N MET A 1 6.74 6.07 -20.35
CA MET A 1 7.02 7.47 -19.98
C MET A 1 6.73 7.77 -18.51
N ALA A 2 5.52 7.48 -18.00
CA ALA A 2 5.15 7.69 -16.58
C ALA A 2 6.15 7.09 -15.57
N LYS A 3 6.64 5.86 -15.84
CA LYS A 3 7.65 5.19 -15.00
C LYS A 3 8.96 5.99 -14.85
N LEU A 4 9.47 6.57 -15.95
CA LEU A 4 10.71 7.35 -15.93
C LEU A 4 10.53 8.67 -15.18
N ILE A 5 9.39 9.34 -15.41
CA ILE A 5 9.08 10.62 -14.75
C ILE A 5 8.94 10.42 -13.24
N SER A 6 8.16 9.43 -12.81
CA SER A 6 7.98 9.11 -11.38
C SER A 6 9.30 8.72 -10.71
N ALA A 7 10.12 7.87 -11.35
CA ALA A 7 11.44 7.52 -10.85
C ALA A 7 12.35 8.74 -10.66
N LYS A 8 12.34 9.69 -11.60
CA LYS A 8 13.15 10.90 -11.48
C LYS A 8 12.68 11.80 -10.33
N ILE A 9 11.38 11.91 -10.11
CA ILE A 9 10.80 12.67 -9.00
C ILE A 9 11.15 12.04 -7.65
N THR A 10 11.09 10.72 -7.52
CA THR A 10 11.39 10.03 -6.26
C THR A 10 12.87 10.05 -5.92
N GLN A 11 13.77 9.97 -6.92
CA GLN A 11 15.22 9.98 -6.74
C GLN A 11 15.82 11.39 -6.55
N GLN A 12 15.04 12.45 -6.74
CA GLN A 12 15.56 13.81 -6.61
C GLN A 12 16.01 14.07 -5.16
N PRO A 13 17.26 14.53 -4.91
CA PRO A 13 17.84 14.63 -3.56
C PRO A 13 17.35 15.86 -2.76
N SER A 14 16.11 16.31 -2.97
CA SER A 14 15.57 17.49 -2.28
C SER A 14 14.87 17.12 -0.97
N ASP A 15 15.02 17.92 0.08
CA ASP A 15 14.35 17.72 1.38
C ASP A 15 12.86 18.11 1.38
N LYS A 16 12.18 18.04 0.23
CA LYS A 16 10.77 18.42 0.07
C LYS A 16 9.89 17.22 -0.36
N PRO A 17 9.77 16.17 0.48
CA PRO A 17 9.00 14.98 0.12
C PRO A 17 7.52 15.27 -0.13
N ALA A 18 6.88 16.13 0.67
CA ALA A 18 5.48 16.52 0.48
C ALA A 18 5.21 17.23 -0.87
N LEU A 19 6.13 18.10 -1.31
CA LEU A 19 6.02 18.77 -2.61
C LEU A 19 6.13 17.76 -3.76
N ARG A 20 7.11 16.86 -3.68
CA ARG A 20 7.31 15.79 -4.68
C ARG A 20 6.10 14.85 -4.73
N LEU A 21 5.48 14.57 -3.59
CA LEU A 21 4.25 13.80 -3.51
C LEU A 21 3.08 14.50 -4.23
N LYS A 22 2.94 15.82 -4.07
CA LYS A 22 1.94 16.62 -4.80
C LYS A 22 2.16 16.54 -6.32
N ILE A 23 3.41 16.56 -6.78
CA ILE A 23 3.74 16.38 -8.21
C ILE A 23 3.32 14.99 -8.69
N LEU A 24 3.58 13.93 -7.91
CA LEU A 24 3.16 12.57 -8.26
C LEU A 24 1.64 12.43 -8.33
N PHE A 25 0.88 13.06 -7.43
CA PHE A 25 -0.58 13.03 -7.51
C PHE A 25 -1.14 13.80 -8.71
N ASN A 26 -0.53 14.94 -9.08
CA ASN A 26 -0.88 15.63 -10.31
C ASN A 26 -0.59 14.75 -11.53
N LEU A 27 0.57 14.09 -11.56
CA LEU A 27 0.90 13.13 -12.63
C LEU A 27 -0.13 11.99 -12.68
N TYR A 28 -0.50 11.41 -11.54
CA TYR A 28 -1.52 10.36 -11.45
C TYR A 28 -2.83 10.78 -12.14
N ASN A 29 -3.30 12.00 -11.85
CA ASN A 29 -4.56 12.52 -12.39
C ASN A 29 -4.50 12.78 -13.91
N LEU A 30 -3.31 13.06 -14.46
CA LEU A 30 -3.11 13.31 -15.89
C LEU A 30 -2.94 12.04 -16.73
N LEU A 31 -2.67 10.89 -16.09
CA LEU A 31 -2.49 9.63 -16.80
C LEU A 31 -3.83 9.05 -17.23
N GLU A 32 -3.92 8.55 -18.45
CA GLU A 32 -5.09 7.81 -18.92
C GLU A 32 -4.90 6.29 -18.76
N ASN A 33 -3.65 5.82 -18.89
CA ASN A 33 -3.34 4.40 -18.80
C ASN A 33 -3.52 3.88 -17.35
N PRO A 34 -4.39 2.88 -17.12
CA PRO A 34 -4.69 2.41 -15.77
C PRO A 34 -3.50 1.85 -14.99
N TYR A 35 -2.67 1.03 -15.64
CA TYR A 35 -1.49 0.45 -15.01
C TYR A 35 -0.46 1.52 -14.64
N SER A 36 -0.31 2.56 -15.47
CA SER A 36 0.57 3.69 -15.19
C SER A 36 0.10 4.49 -13.98
N ARG A 37 -1.22 4.63 -13.77
CA ARG A 37 -1.79 5.22 -12.56
C ARG A 37 -1.40 4.42 -11.32
N PHE A 38 -1.58 3.10 -11.33
CA PHE A 38 -1.11 2.22 -10.25
C PHE A 38 0.38 2.42 -9.94
N PHE A 39 1.23 2.38 -10.97
CA PHE A 39 2.67 2.53 -10.79
C PHE A 39 3.06 3.87 -10.15
N VAL A 40 2.45 4.97 -10.59
CA VAL A 40 2.68 6.30 -10.02
C VAL A 40 2.17 6.37 -8.58
N TYR A 41 1.02 5.75 -8.29
CA TYR A 41 0.51 5.67 -6.93
C TYR A 41 1.45 4.89 -6.00
N LEU A 42 1.96 3.73 -6.42
CA LEU A 42 2.94 2.97 -5.65
C LEU A 42 4.24 3.77 -5.42
N SER A 43 4.68 4.51 -6.44
CA SER A 43 5.83 5.42 -6.31
C SER A 43 5.57 6.53 -5.29
N ALA A 44 4.34 7.06 -5.25
CA ALA A 44 3.91 8.04 -4.26
C ALA A 44 3.90 7.47 -2.84
N LEU A 45 3.44 6.22 -2.65
CA LEU A 45 3.51 5.53 -1.36
C LEU A 45 4.96 5.38 -0.88
N ASN A 46 5.85 4.88 -1.74
CA ASN A 46 7.25 4.70 -1.41
C ASN A 46 7.95 6.03 -1.07
N LEU A 47 7.61 7.10 -1.81
CA LEU A 47 8.11 8.44 -1.49
C LEU A 47 7.61 8.93 -0.13
N ALA A 48 6.34 8.69 0.20
CA ALA A 48 5.77 9.11 1.47
C ALA A 48 6.41 8.36 2.66
N ILE A 49 6.65 7.05 2.51
CA ILE A 49 7.35 6.22 3.50
C ILE A 49 8.78 6.75 3.69
N ASN A 50 9.57 6.83 2.63
CA ASN A 50 10.97 7.27 2.69
C ASN A 50 11.11 8.71 3.18
N GLY A 51 10.14 9.56 2.84
CA GLY A 51 10.07 10.95 3.24
C GLY A 51 9.46 11.19 4.62
N LYS A 52 8.99 10.14 5.32
CA LYS A 52 8.28 10.24 6.61
C LYS A 52 7.09 11.21 6.60
N VAL A 53 6.32 11.20 5.50
CA VAL A 53 5.15 12.05 5.28
C VAL A 53 3.92 11.21 4.90
N THR A 54 3.76 10.06 5.56
CA THR A 54 2.71 9.06 5.29
C THR A 54 1.30 9.59 5.58
N GLU A 55 1.17 10.63 6.41
CA GLU A 55 -0.10 11.32 6.69
C GLU A 55 -0.78 11.85 5.42
N HIS A 56 -0.01 12.18 4.39
CA HIS A 56 -0.55 12.68 3.12
C HIS A 56 -1.15 11.58 2.23
N VAL A 57 -0.78 10.31 2.42
CA VAL A 57 -1.31 9.19 1.61
C VAL A 57 -2.46 8.47 2.31
N ILE A 58 -2.54 8.50 3.64
CA ILE A 58 -3.56 7.79 4.43
C ILE A 58 -5.00 8.06 3.97
N PRO A 59 -5.43 9.31 3.67
CA PRO A 59 -6.81 9.56 3.22
C PRO A 59 -7.19 8.81 1.94
N SER A 60 -6.21 8.53 1.07
CA SER A 60 -6.43 7.84 -0.19
C SER A 60 -6.74 6.35 -0.01
N PHE A 61 -6.38 5.74 1.13
CA PHE A 61 -6.60 4.31 1.38
C PHE A 61 -8.08 3.91 1.41
N LYS A 62 -8.97 4.86 1.71
CA LYS A 62 -10.43 4.67 1.63
C LYS A 62 -10.92 4.41 0.20
N LYS A 63 -10.14 4.78 -0.81
CA LYS A 63 -10.50 4.66 -2.24
C LYS A 63 -9.88 3.46 -2.94
N ILE A 64 -9.09 2.64 -2.24
CA ILE A 64 -8.34 1.53 -2.87
C ILE A 64 -9.26 0.55 -3.60
N GLU A 65 -10.46 0.29 -3.11
CA GLU A 65 -11.40 -0.60 -3.81
C GLU A 65 -11.88 -0.01 -5.15
N SER A 66 -12.01 1.32 -5.26
CA SER A 66 -12.26 1.98 -6.56
C SER A 66 -11.04 1.87 -7.45
N PHE A 67 -9.87 2.18 -6.90
CA PHE A 67 -8.61 2.17 -7.64
C PHE A 67 -8.27 0.79 -8.20
N LEU A 68 -8.53 -0.29 -7.46
CA LEU A 68 -8.32 -1.66 -7.95
C LEU A 68 -9.18 -1.98 -9.18
N LYS A 69 -10.44 -1.52 -9.19
CA LYS A 69 -11.34 -1.67 -10.36
C LYS A 69 -10.83 -0.89 -11.55
N GLU A 70 -10.25 0.28 -11.30
CA GLU A 70 -9.70 1.14 -12.35
C GLU A 70 -8.39 0.58 -12.92
N TRP A 71 -7.42 0.26 -12.06
CA TRP A 71 -6.05 -0.07 -12.45
C TRP A 71 -5.91 -1.41 -13.18
N ASN A 72 -6.86 -2.33 -12.97
CA ASN A 72 -6.86 -3.67 -13.57
C ASN A 72 -5.51 -4.41 -13.39
N ILE A 73 -5.04 -4.46 -12.14
CA ILE A 73 -3.73 -5.05 -11.78
C ILE A 73 -3.85 -6.52 -11.38
N GLY A 74 -2.80 -7.29 -11.67
CA GLY A 74 -2.70 -8.70 -11.30
C GLY A 74 -2.49 -8.93 -9.81
N VAL A 75 -2.63 -10.19 -9.38
CA VAL A 75 -2.55 -10.60 -7.96
C VAL A 75 -1.22 -10.21 -7.30
N SER A 76 -0.09 -10.34 -8.01
CA SER A 76 1.23 -9.95 -7.51
C SER A 76 1.32 -8.45 -7.16
N ASP A 77 0.75 -7.58 -8.01
CA ASP A 77 0.74 -6.14 -7.78
C ASP A 77 -0.21 -5.76 -6.64
N GLN A 78 -1.36 -6.45 -6.53
CA GLN A 78 -2.29 -6.27 -5.41
C GLN A 78 -1.64 -6.67 -4.08
N ARG A 79 -0.90 -7.78 -4.07
CA ARG A 79 -0.13 -8.27 -2.93
C ARG A 79 0.86 -7.20 -2.45
N GLN A 80 1.68 -6.65 -3.35
CA GLN A 80 2.61 -5.58 -3.00
C GLN A 80 1.89 -4.35 -2.44
N LEU A 81 0.78 -3.95 -3.07
CA LEU A 81 -0.01 -2.79 -2.64
C LEU A 81 -0.57 -2.98 -1.23
N PHE A 82 -1.22 -4.11 -0.96
CA PHE A 82 -1.85 -4.38 0.33
C PHE A 82 -0.84 -4.44 1.47
N LEU A 83 0.31 -5.07 1.25
CA LEU A 83 1.39 -5.10 2.24
C LEU A 83 1.97 -3.71 2.50
N THR A 84 2.14 -2.91 1.45
CA THR A 84 2.65 -1.54 1.59
C THR A 84 1.69 -0.68 2.43
N ILE A 85 0.38 -0.78 2.15
CA ILE A 85 -0.64 -0.02 2.87
C ILE A 85 -0.75 -0.48 4.33
N SER A 86 -0.74 -1.78 4.61
CA SER A 86 -0.80 -2.28 5.99
C SER A 86 0.40 -1.79 6.80
N ASN A 87 1.61 -1.84 6.22
CA ASN A 87 2.81 -1.35 6.88
C ASN A 87 2.74 0.16 7.19
N VAL A 88 2.20 0.99 6.29
CA VAL A 88 1.97 2.42 6.56
C VAL A 88 0.98 2.61 7.71
N LEU A 89 -0.17 1.94 7.65
CA LEU A 89 -1.23 2.10 8.65
C LEU A 89 -0.79 1.65 10.05
N ARG A 90 0.04 0.60 10.12
CA ARG A 90 0.56 0.04 11.38
C ARG A 90 1.33 1.05 12.22
N GLU A 91 1.99 2.03 11.61
CA GLU A 91 2.72 3.08 12.34
C GLU A 91 1.79 4.00 13.15
N HIS A 92 0.48 3.96 12.87
CA HIS A 92 -0.53 4.78 13.53
C HIS A 92 -1.44 3.90 14.40
N LYS A 93 -1.28 3.99 15.73
CA LYS A 93 -2.04 3.17 16.70
C LYS A 93 -3.57 3.21 16.50
N SER A 94 -4.11 4.37 16.11
CA SER A 94 -5.55 4.55 15.85
C SER A 94 -6.05 3.84 14.58
N LEU A 95 -5.16 3.37 13.72
CA LEU A 95 -5.46 2.72 12.45
C LEU A 95 -5.10 1.22 12.44
N ALA A 96 -4.87 0.63 13.62
CA ALA A 96 -4.49 -0.77 13.76
C ALA A 96 -5.52 -1.72 13.12
N LYS A 97 -6.82 -1.40 13.19
CA LYS A 97 -7.90 -2.20 12.61
C LYS A 97 -7.86 -2.18 11.09
N GLU A 98 -7.65 -1.01 10.49
CA GLU A 98 -7.50 -0.84 9.05
C GLU A 98 -6.22 -1.50 8.54
N SER A 99 -5.11 -1.38 9.29
CA SER A 99 -3.86 -2.09 9.01
C SER A 99 -4.10 -3.59 8.91
N PHE A 100 -4.76 -4.16 9.94
CA PHE A 100 -5.10 -5.58 9.96
C PHE A 100 -5.98 -5.98 8.77
N LYS A 101 -7.01 -5.19 8.43
CA LYS A 101 -7.87 -5.44 7.28
C LYS A 101 -7.07 -5.54 5.97
N PHE A 102 -6.11 -4.64 5.75
CA PHE A 102 -5.24 -4.70 4.57
C PHE A 102 -4.26 -5.89 4.62
N LEU A 103 -3.75 -6.24 5.79
CA LEU A 103 -2.90 -7.41 5.97
C LEU A 103 -3.67 -8.72 5.68
N SER A 104 -4.93 -8.83 6.11
CA SER A 104 -5.78 -9.96 5.73
C SER A 104 -6.03 -10.02 4.22
N LYS A 105 -6.24 -8.87 3.56
CA LYS A 105 -6.34 -8.79 2.09
C LYS A 105 -5.05 -9.25 1.41
N TYR A 106 -3.88 -8.87 1.93
CA TYR A 106 -2.59 -9.35 1.47
C TYR A 106 -2.48 -10.88 1.57
N LEU A 107 -2.78 -11.46 2.73
CA LEU A 107 -2.71 -12.91 2.92
C LEU A 107 -3.71 -13.67 2.02
N ALA A 108 -4.89 -13.10 1.78
CA ALA A 108 -5.88 -13.69 0.87
C ALA A 108 -5.37 -13.80 -0.58
N THR A 109 -4.40 -12.98 -1.00
CA THR A 109 -3.78 -13.07 -2.35
C THR A 109 -2.95 -14.33 -2.57
N PHE A 110 -2.73 -15.13 -1.53
CA PHE A 110 -1.96 -16.37 -1.60
C PHE A 110 -2.86 -17.62 -1.70
N SER A 111 -4.18 -17.46 -1.69
CA SER A 111 -5.11 -18.58 -1.78
C SER A 111 -4.96 -19.32 -3.12
N GLY A 112 -4.63 -20.61 -3.06
CA GLY A 112 -4.43 -21.46 -4.24
C GLY A 112 -3.05 -21.38 -4.88
N GLU A 113 -2.13 -20.60 -4.31
CA GLU A 113 -0.73 -20.58 -4.71
C GLU A 113 0.03 -21.85 -4.25
N ASP A 114 1.15 -22.14 -4.91
CA ASP A 114 2.00 -23.27 -4.53
C ASP A 114 2.83 -23.02 -3.25
N ALA A 115 3.43 -24.08 -2.71
CA ALA A 115 4.20 -24.02 -1.48
C ALA A 115 5.41 -23.07 -1.53
N TYR A 116 5.99 -22.84 -2.72
CA TYR A 116 7.11 -21.93 -2.89
C TYR A 116 6.66 -20.48 -2.71
N ILE A 117 5.55 -20.09 -3.37
CA ILE A 117 4.97 -18.74 -3.24
C ILE A 117 4.38 -18.52 -1.85
N LEU A 118 3.73 -19.54 -1.26
CA LEU A 118 3.19 -19.46 0.11
C LEU A 118 4.27 -19.16 1.16
N ASN A 119 5.51 -19.60 0.93
CA ASN A 119 6.60 -19.37 1.86
C ASN A 119 6.93 -17.87 2.03
N GLU A 120 6.67 -17.04 1.01
CA GLU A 120 6.85 -15.58 1.08
C GLU A 120 5.92 -14.92 2.12
N ALA A 121 4.74 -15.50 2.37
CA ALA A 121 3.75 -14.96 3.30
C ALA A 121 3.97 -15.40 4.75
N LYS A 122 4.88 -16.34 5.02
CA LYS A 122 4.96 -17.04 6.31
C LYS A 122 5.22 -16.10 7.48
N GLU A 123 6.17 -15.19 7.35
CA GLU A 123 6.50 -14.21 8.40
C GLU A 123 5.31 -13.29 8.70
N GLU A 124 4.66 -12.81 7.64
CA GLU A 124 3.49 -11.95 7.69
C GLU A 124 2.28 -12.66 8.30
N ALA A 125 2.08 -13.95 7.99
CA ALA A 125 1.02 -14.78 8.56
C ALA A 125 1.23 -15.00 10.06
N VAL A 126 2.45 -15.37 10.48
CA VAL A 126 2.79 -15.51 11.91
C VAL A 126 2.53 -14.20 12.64
N ARG A 127 2.99 -13.07 12.07
CA ARG A 127 2.75 -11.74 12.64
C ARG A 127 1.25 -11.46 12.80
N THR A 128 0.46 -11.73 11.76
CA THR A 128 -0.98 -11.50 11.75
C THR A 128 -1.67 -12.25 12.89
N ILE A 129 -1.31 -13.52 13.10
CA ILE A 129 -1.86 -14.35 14.19
C ILE A 129 -1.48 -13.76 15.55
N VAL A 130 -0.21 -13.38 15.75
CA VAL A 130 0.26 -12.78 17.00
C VAL A 130 -0.44 -11.45 17.30
N GLU A 131 -0.59 -10.58 16.30
CA GLU A 131 -1.29 -9.30 16.43
C GLU A 131 -2.77 -9.50 16.76
N PHE A 132 -3.43 -10.46 16.10
CA PHE A 132 -4.81 -10.83 16.37
C PHE A 132 -5.01 -11.25 17.84
N VAL A 133 -4.17 -12.16 18.34
CA VAL A 133 -4.27 -12.67 19.71
C VAL A 133 -4.00 -11.57 20.76
N LYS A 134 -3.10 -10.63 20.46
CA LYS A 134 -2.74 -9.53 21.37
C LYS A 134 -3.73 -8.36 21.34
N ALA A 135 -4.67 -8.35 20.40
CA ALA A 135 -5.62 -7.24 20.24
C ALA A 135 -7.06 -7.71 20.47
N PRO A 136 -7.42 -8.12 21.71
CA PRO A 136 -8.75 -8.63 22.03
C PRO A 136 -9.86 -7.63 21.71
N ASP A 137 -9.59 -6.33 21.79
CA ASP A 137 -10.55 -5.26 21.54
C ASP A 137 -10.76 -4.96 20.05
N LEU A 138 -9.88 -5.46 19.16
CA LEU A 138 -9.94 -5.17 17.72
C LEU A 138 -11.14 -5.85 17.02
N PHE A 139 -11.60 -6.98 17.59
CA PHE A 139 -12.63 -7.86 17.04
C PHE A 139 -13.82 -8.10 17.98
N GLN A 140 -13.89 -7.40 19.11
CA GLN A 140 -15.08 -7.44 19.95
C GLN A 140 -16.26 -6.81 19.17
N VAL A 141 -17.33 -7.60 19.01
CA VAL A 141 -18.63 -7.12 18.57
C VAL A 141 -19.22 -6.39 19.79
N LEU A 142 -19.38 -5.06 19.68
CA LEU A 142 -20.22 -4.31 20.62
C LEU A 142 -21.69 -4.69 20.44
#